data_AF-A0A2P5I1J2-F1
#
_entry.id   AF-A0A2P5I1J2-F1
#
_cell.length_a   1.000
_cell.length_b   1.000
_cell.length_c   1.000
_cell.angle_alpha   90.00
_cell.angle_beta   90.00
_cell.angle_gamma   90.00
#
_symmetry.space_group_name_H-M   'P 1'
#
loop_
_entity.id
_entity.type
_entity.pdbx_description
1 polymer ?
#
loop_
_entity_poly.entity_id
_entity_poly.type
_entity_poly.pdbx_seq_one_letter_code
_entity_poly.pdbx_strand_id
1 'polypeptide(L)'
;MTEKDEDPIYPQYCFHLSPTINRFCPLRSSDIDSLTTHPAFEGQDVFFRRNLPLRWVRIAGMVVAVDEFPHRRIYTVDDSDGLCIECVADLPKAESHDPSRATGPIVPKDVDVGVVVDVKGGLALFRGDKQIKIEKMTVLRSTNEEVVLWEKARQFRGDVLDKPWKLTAREIRRCRKEAERQE
;
A
#
# COMPACT_ATOMS: atom_id res chain seq x y z
N MET A 1 -5.76 36.33 -0.27
CA MET A 1 -5.66 34.87 -0.07
C MET A 1 -5.47 34.26 -1.44
N THR A 2 -4.26 33.86 -1.79
CA THR A 2 -4.03 33.13 -3.05
C THR A 2 -4.62 31.74 -2.87
N GLU A 3 -5.60 31.35 -3.70
CA GLU A 3 -5.98 29.95 -3.86
C GLU A 3 -4.69 29.16 -4.08
N LYS A 4 -4.37 28.25 -3.16
CA LYS A 4 -3.34 27.25 -3.44
C LYS A 4 -3.89 26.45 -4.60
N ASP A 5 -3.27 26.55 -5.76
CA ASP A 5 -3.46 25.59 -6.86
C ASP A 5 -3.24 24.20 -6.27
N GLU A 6 -4.32 23.51 -5.90
CA GLU A 6 -4.25 22.10 -5.53
C GLU A 6 -3.95 21.33 -6.82
N ASP A 7 -2.94 20.46 -6.77
CA ASP A 7 -2.58 19.67 -7.93
C ASP A 7 -3.78 18.81 -8.37
N PRO A 8 -4.11 18.77 -9.68
CA PRO A 8 -5.31 18.11 -10.14
C PRO A 8 -5.23 16.59 -9.95
N ILE A 9 -6.36 15.99 -9.55
CA ILE A 9 -6.54 14.54 -9.56
C ILE A 9 -6.76 14.10 -11.01
N TYR A 10 -5.83 13.30 -11.55
CA TYR A 10 -5.96 12.81 -12.92
C TYR A 10 -6.99 11.68 -13.03
N PRO A 11 -7.65 11.53 -14.19
CA PRO A 11 -8.55 10.39 -14.45
C PRO A 11 -7.84 9.04 -14.36
N GLN A 12 -8.61 7.98 -14.08
CA GLN A 12 -8.09 6.62 -13.91
C GLN A 12 -7.26 6.12 -15.10
N TYR A 13 -7.67 6.48 -16.32
CA TYR A 13 -6.95 6.10 -17.53
C TYR A 13 -5.51 6.66 -17.59
N CYS A 14 -5.17 7.67 -16.77
CA CYS A 14 -3.81 8.20 -16.66
C CYS A 14 -2.95 7.45 -15.63
N PHE A 15 -3.54 6.63 -14.75
CA PHE A 15 -2.84 6.08 -13.59
C PHE A 15 -1.64 5.23 -13.95
N HIS A 16 -1.65 4.54 -15.10
CA HIS A 16 -0.51 3.74 -15.56
C HIS A 16 0.78 4.57 -15.76
N LEU A 17 0.69 5.89 -15.87
CA LEU A 17 1.84 6.80 -15.89
C LEU A 17 2.31 7.24 -14.49
N SER A 18 1.56 6.95 -13.44
CA SER A 18 1.93 7.25 -12.07
C SER A 18 3.14 6.40 -11.65
N PRO A 19 4.13 6.98 -10.95
CA PRO A 19 5.27 6.22 -10.44
C PRO A 19 4.88 5.24 -9.30
N THR A 20 3.66 5.30 -8.78
CA THR A 20 3.24 4.56 -7.57
C THR A 20 2.14 3.53 -7.78
N ILE A 21 1.30 3.64 -8.81
CA ILE A 21 0.07 2.83 -8.86
C ILE A 21 0.32 1.32 -8.97
N ASN A 22 1.43 0.90 -9.60
CA ASN A 22 1.74 -0.50 -9.91
C ASN A 22 3.00 -1.00 -9.20
N ARG A 23 3.34 -0.44 -8.03
CA ARG A 23 4.57 -0.78 -7.29
C ARG A 23 4.30 -0.79 -5.79
N PHE A 24 4.93 -1.70 -5.07
CA PHE A 24 4.96 -1.66 -3.60
C PHE A 24 5.79 -0.45 -3.15
N CYS A 25 5.12 0.64 -2.84
CA CYS A 25 5.75 1.89 -2.40
C CYS A 25 6.27 1.76 -0.97
N PRO A 26 7.58 1.96 -0.71
CA PRO A 26 8.10 1.94 0.66
C PRO A 26 7.58 3.16 1.40
N LEU A 27 6.77 2.93 2.43
CA LEU A 27 6.12 3.95 3.24
C LEU A 27 6.33 3.67 4.72
N ARG A 28 6.01 4.69 5.53
CA ARG A 28 5.84 4.57 6.97
C ARG A 28 4.35 4.48 7.35
N SER A 29 4.01 4.00 8.54
CA SER A 29 2.61 3.88 8.99
C SER A 29 1.87 5.22 8.96
N SER A 30 2.50 6.30 9.41
CA SER A 30 1.99 7.68 9.34
C SER A 30 1.82 8.21 7.92
N ASP A 31 2.65 7.77 6.97
CA ASP A 31 2.42 8.13 5.57
C ASP A 31 1.11 7.52 5.07
N ILE A 32 0.86 6.25 5.41
CA ILE A 32 -0.36 5.54 5.05
C ILE A 32 -1.57 6.19 5.71
N ASP A 33 -1.51 6.44 7.02
CA ASP A 33 -2.57 7.11 7.78
C ASP A 33 -2.98 8.44 7.15
N SER A 34 -1.99 9.25 6.74
CA SER A 34 -2.20 10.56 6.12
C SER A 34 -2.80 10.53 4.71
N LEU A 35 -2.92 9.35 4.08
CA LEU A 35 -3.48 9.26 2.73
C LEU A 35 -4.97 9.64 2.74
N THR A 36 -5.39 10.34 1.70
CA THR A 36 -6.78 10.74 1.50
C THR A 36 -7.50 9.80 0.53
N THR A 37 -8.82 9.78 0.60
CA THR A 37 -9.67 9.21 -0.43
C THR A 37 -10.18 10.32 -1.35
N HIS A 38 -10.67 9.95 -2.52
CA HIS A 38 -11.29 10.89 -3.44
C HIS A 38 -12.61 10.29 -3.97
N PRO A 39 -13.74 11.05 -3.99
CA PRO A 39 -15.07 10.50 -4.31
C PRO A 39 -15.14 9.73 -5.63
N ALA A 40 -14.42 10.19 -6.66
CA ALA A 40 -14.37 9.53 -7.96
C ALA A 40 -13.74 8.11 -7.94
N PHE A 41 -13.09 7.72 -6.85
CA PHE A 41 -12.37 6.45 -6.69
C PHE A 41 -12.79 5.67 -5.45
N GLU A 42 -13.91 6.04 -4.82
CA GLU A 42 -14.45 5.31 -3.68
C GLU A 42 -14.69 3.83 -4.02
N GLY A 43 -14.33 2.94 -3.09
CA GLY A 43 -14.46 1.49 -3.25
C GLY A 43 -13.45 0.84 -4.20
N GLN A 44 -12.49 1.58 -4.77
CA GLN A 44 -11.48 1.03 -5.68
C GLN A 44 -10.14 0.70 -5.02
N ASP A 45 -10.06 0.84 -3.70
CA ASP A 45 -8.84 0.69 -2.90
C ASP A 45 -7.66 1.49 -3.51
N VAL A 46 -7.95 2.74 -3.87
CA VAL A 46 -6.94 3.73 -4.29
C VAL A 46 -7.03 4.92 -3.37
N PHE A 47 -5.88 5.28 -2.81
CA PHE A 47 -5.70 6.37 -1.87
C PHE A 47 -4.73 7.40 -2.47
N PHE A 48 -4.68 8.58 -1.89
CA PHE A 48 -3.94 9.70 -2.48
C PHE A 48 -3.04 10.37 -1.46
N ARG A 49 -1.81 10.66 -1.88
CA ARG A 49 -0.99 11.70 -1.26
C ARG A 49 -0.98 12.89 -2.21
N ARG A 50 -1.64 13.98 -1.83
CA ARG A 50 -1.95 15.08 -2.77
C ARG A 50 -2.68 14.53 -3.99
N ASN A 51 -2.06 14.56 -5.16
CA ASN A 51 -2.63 14.01 -6.39
C ASN A 51 -2.00 12.70 -6.88
N LEU A 52 -1.10 12.10 -6.09
CA LEU A 52 -0.42 10.86 -6.42
C LEU A 52 -1.27 9.65 -5.98
N PRO A 53 -1.70 8.76 -6.90
CA PRO A 53 -2.53 7.61 -6.54
C PRO A 53 -1.67 6.45 -6.00
N LEU A 54 -2.03 5.89 -4.86
CA LEU A 54 -1.37 4.76 -4.21
C LEU A 54 -2.36 3.61 -3.99
N ARG A 55 -1.88 2.40 -4.24
CA ARG A 55 -2.63 1.15 -4.01
C ARG A 55 -1.77 0.13 -3.27
N TRP A 56 -0.49 0.01 -3.64
CA TRP A 56 0.40 -1.01 -3.12
C TRP A 56 1.48 -0.39 -2.25
N VAL A 57 1.69 -0.96 -1.07
CA VAL A 57 2.63 -0.43 -0.06
C VAL A 57 3.59 -1.49 0.41
N ARG A 58 4.72 -1.03 0.94
CA ARG A 58 5.72 -1.82 1.62
C ARG A 58 6.10 -1.13 2.92
N ILE A 59 6.01 -1.83 4.03
CA ILE A 59 6.45 -1.34 5.34
C ILE A 59 7.44 -2.33 5.97
N ALA A 60 8.21 -1.87 6.94
CA ALA A 60 9.08 -2.70 7.75
C ALA A 60 8.93 -2.32 9.22
N GLY A 61 8.62 -3.28 10.07
CA GLY A 61 8.38 -3.04 11.49
C GLY A 61 8.21 -4.32 12.29
N MET A 62 8.06 -4.18 13.60
CA MET A 62 7.88 -5.26 14.55
C MET A 62 6.40 -5.61 14.69
N VAL A 63 6.08 -6.90 14.72
CA VAL A 63 4.73 -7.38 15.07
C VAL A 63 4.52 -7.16 16.57
N VAL A 64 3.50 -6.38 16.94
CA VAL A 64 3.16 -6.05 18.33
C VAL A 64 1.88 -6.72 18.81
N ALA A 65 1.03 -7.20 17.90
CA ALA A 65 -0.13 -8.03 18.21
C ALA A 65 -0.45 -8.99 17.06
N VAL A 66 -1.06 -10.12 17.40
CA VAL A 66 -1.58 -11.11 16.45
C VAL A 66 -2.99 -11.49 16.85
N ASP A 67 -3.96 -11.20 15.99
CA ASP A 67 -5.34 -11.64 16.17
C ASP A 67 -5.66 -12.76 15.17
N GLU A 68 -6.14 -13.89 15.69
CA GLU A 68 -6.49 -15.05 14.89
C GLU A 68 -8.00 -15.22 14.75
N PHE A 69 -8.45 -15.38 13.51
CA PHE A 69 -9.83 -15.67 13.16
C PHE A 69 -9.88 -16.88 12.21
N PRO A 70 -11.04 -17.55 12.05
CA PRO A 70 -11.15 -18.75 11.21
C PRO A 70 -10.66 -18.62 9.77
N HIS A 71 -10.74 -17.42 9.17
CA HIS A 71 -10.40 -17.17 7.76
C HIS A 71 -9.45 -15.99 7.57
N ARG A 72 -8.87 -15.46 8.65
CA ARG A 72 -7.92 -14.36 8.56
C ARG A 72 -7.03 -14.33 9.79
N ARG A 73 -5.81 -13.85 9.61
CA ARG A 73 -4.92 -13.47 10.70
C ARG A 73 -4.57 -11.99 10.52
N ILE A 74 -4.61 -11.23 11.61
CA ILE A 74 -4.28 -9.80 11.60
C ILE A 74 -3.01 -9.63 12.41
N TYR A 75 -2.04 -8.96 11.83
CA TYR A 75 -0.78 -8.60 12.46
C TYR A 75 -0.76 -7.09 12.66
N THR A 76 -0.73 -6.62 13.90
CA THR A 76 -0.47 -5.20 14.16
C THR A 76 1.04 -4.98 14.10
N VAL A 77 1.48 -4.09 13.22
CA VAL A 77 2.90 -3.82 12.96
C VAL A 77 3.25 -2.39 13.40
N ASP A 78 4.31 -2.26 14.19
CA ASP A 78 4.90 -1.00 14.63
C ASP A 78 6.22 -0.76 13.87
N ASP A 79 6.30 0.31 13.08
CA ASP A 79 7.50 0.73 12.35
C ASP A 79 8.26 1.88 13.04
N SER A 80 7.93 2.15 14.30
CA SER A 80 8.53 3.18 15.16
C SER A 80 8.36 4.62 14.67
N ASP A 81 7.32 4.87 13.87
CA ASP A 81 7.01 6.22 13.35
C ASP A 81 5.97 7.00 14.17
N GLY A 82 5.38 6.32 15.17
CA GLY A 82 4.35 6.86 16.05
C GLY A 82 2.96 6.26 15.86
N LEU A 83 2.74 5.47 14.80
CA LEU A 83 1.50 4.73 14.58
C LEU A 83 1.76 3.25 14.30
N CYS A 84 0.87 2.40 14.80
CA CYS A 84 0.79 0.99 14.40
C CYS A 84 -0.22 0.82 13.26
N ILE A 85 -0.03 -0.20 12.42
CA ILE A 85 -0.95 -0.50 11.32
C ILE A 85 -1.32 -1.98 11.28
N GLU A 86 -2.59 -2.26 11.01
CA GLU A 86 -3.08 -3.62 10.84
C GLU A 86 -2.71 -4.17 9.46
N CYS A 87 -2.06 -5.34 9.45
CA CYS A 87 -1.70 -6.10 8.27
C CYS A 87 -2.49 -7.41 8.26
N VAL A 88 -3.40 -7.56 7.31
CA VAL A 88 -4.38 -8.65 7.26
C VAL A 88 -3.95 -9.70 6.24
N ALA A 89 -3.79 -10.94 6.69
CA ALA A 89 -3.63 -12.13 5.87
C ALA A 89 -4.96 -12.88 5.78
N ASP A 90 -5.58 -12.90 4.59
CA ASP A 90 -6.77 -13.72 4.34
C ASP A 90 -6.34 -15.19 4.15
N LEU A 91 -6.83 -16.08 5.01
CA LEU A 91 -6.46 -17.49 4.99
C LEU A 91 -7.42 -18.28 4.07
N PRO A 92 -6.91 -19.24 3.28
CA PRO A 92 -7.76 -20.06 2.44
C PRO A 92 -8.76 -20.83 3.32
N LYS A 93 -10.02 -20.92 2.86
CA LYS A 93 -10.99 -21.83 3.47
C LYS A 93 -10.47 -23.26 3.31
N ALA A 94 -10.53 -24.05 4.37
CA ALA A 94 -9.95 -25.40 4.44
C ALA A 94 -10.49 -26.43 3.42
N GLU A 95 -11.39 -26.04 2.50
CA GLU A 95 -12.10 -26.92 1.57
C GLU A 95 -11.67 -26.82 0.10
N SER A 96 -10.68 -26.00 -0.26
CA SER A 96 -10.19 -25.96 -1.64
C SER A 96 -9.27 -27.15 -1.95
N HIS A 97 -9.83 -28.23 -2.49
CA HIS A 97 -9.12 -29.42 -2.98
C HIS A 97 -8.21 -29.18 -4.21
N ASP A 98 -8.06 -27.93 -4.66
CA ASP A 98 -7.23 -27.57 -5.81
C ASP A 98 -5.96 -26.80 -5.36
N PRO A 99 -4.81 -27.49 -5.23
CA PRO A 99 -3.54 -26.87 -4.82
C PRO A 99 -2.98 -25.87 -5.84
N SER A 100 -3.54 -25.79 -7.06
CA SER A 100 -3.11 -24.83 -8.09
C SER A 100 -3.72 -23.43 -7.95
N ARG A 101 -4.70 -23.26 -7.04
CA ARG A 101 -5.48 -22.02 -6.85
C ARG A 101 -5.25 -21.31 -5.51
N ALA A 102 -4.27 -21.71 -4.71
CA ALA A 102 -3.94 -21.01 -3.47
C ALA A 102 -3.23 -19.66 -3.77
N THR A 103 -3.96 -18.67 -4.28
CA THR A 103 -3.52 -17.28 -4.46
C THR A 103 -3.56 -16.50 -3.13
N GLY A 104 -3.24 -17.18 -2.03
CA GLY A 104 -3.27 -16.61 -0.69
C GLY A 104 -2.01 -15.80 -0.37
N PRO A 105 -2.05 -15.01 0.70
CA PRO A 105 -0.90 -14.25 1.17
C PRO A 105 0.28 -15.17 1.48
N ILE A 106 1.48 -14.80 1.06
CA ILE A 106 2.69 -15.55 1.41
C ILE A 106 3.18 -15.06 2.79
N VAL A 107 2.83 -15.80 3.83
CA VAL A 107 3.20 -15.49 5.23
C VAL A 107 4.00 -16.65 5.85
N PRO A 108 5.19 -16.41 6.43
CA PRO A 108 5.93 -17.45 7.15
C PRO A 108 5.13 -17.98 8.34
N LYS A 109 5.23 -19.29 8.61
CA LYS A 109 4.45 -19.95 9.68
C LYS A 109 4.88 -19.51 11.09
N ASP A 110 6.10 -19.00 11.22
CA ASP A 110 6.79 -18.63 12.46
C ASP A 110 6.70 -17.14 12.80
N VAL A 111 5.79 -16.38 12.17
CA VAL A 111 5.57 -14.97 12.53
C VAL A 111 4.67 -14.87 13.77
N ASP A 112 5.19 -14.28 14.84
CA ASP A 112 4.52 -14.00 16.11
C ASP A 112 4.95 -12.62 16.65
N VAL A 113 4.40 -12.19 17.78
CA VAL A 113 4.78 -10.96 18.49
C VAL A 113 6.29 -10.90 18.75
N GLY A 114 6.88 -9.73 18.49
CA GLY A 114 8.32 -9.47 18.60
C GLY A 114 9.13 -9.77 17.35
N VAL A 115 8.52 -10.38 16.31
CA VAL A 115 9.19 -10.63 15.03
C VAL A 115 9.19 -9.36 14.19
N VAL A 116 10.35 -9.00 13.64
CA VAL A 116 10.50 -7.90 12.68
C VAL A 116 10.21 -8.43 11.27
N VAL A 117 9.35 -7.73 10.54
CA VAL A 117 8.83 -8.16 9.25
C VAL A 117 8.92 -7.05 8.19
N ASP A 118 9.14 -7.46 6.94
CA ASP A 118 8.88 -6.68 5.73
C ASP A 118 7.55 -7.13 5.15
N VAL A 119 6.60 -6.21 5.09
CA VAL A 119 5.23 -6.46 4.63
C VAL A 119 5.01 -5.75 3.32
N LYS A 120 4.55 -6.48 2.30
CA LYS A 120 4.08 -5.97 1.02
C LYS A 120 2.61 -6.30 0.86
N GLY A 121 1.81 -5.32 0.47
CA GLY A 121 0.38 -5.53 0.35
C GLY A 121 -0.38 -4.41 -0.32
N GLY A 122 -1.65 -4.67 -0.59
CA GLY A 122 -2.61 -3.67 -1.06
C GLY A 122 -3.19 -2.90 0.12
N LEU A 123 -3.42 -1.61 -0.05
CA LEU A 123 -4.19 -0.82 0.91
C LEU A 123 -5.65 -1.21 0.84
N ALA A 124 -6.32 -1.19 1.99
CA ALA A 124 -7.77 -1.32 2.07
C ALA A 124 -8.31 -0.43 3.19
N LEU A 125 -9.58 -0.08 3.11
CA LEU A 125 -10.29 0.63 4.17
C LEU A 125 -11.19 -0.36 4.94
N PHE A 126 -11.12 -0.36 6.27
CA PHE A 126 -12.02 -1.13 7.11
C PHE A 126 -12.49 -0.28 8.28
N ARG A 127 -13.81 -0.03 8.35
CA ARG A 127 -14.45 0.76 9.41
C ARG A 127 -13.86 2.16 9.63
N GLY A 128 -13.29 2.75 8.57
CA GLY A 128 -12.68 4.09 8.61
C GLY A 128 -11.16 4.07 8.74
N ASP A 129 -10.58 2.94 9.13
CA ASP A 129 -9.14 2.79 9.31
C ASP A 129 -8.50 2.13 8.08
N LYS A 130 -7.28 2.56 7.77
CA LYS A 130 -6.49 1.98 6.68
C LYS A 130 -5.71 0.78 7.20
N GLN A 131 -5.75 -0.30 6.43
CA GLN A 131 -5.05 -1.54 6.71
C GLN A 131 -4.30 -2.02 5.46
N ILE A 132 -3.35 -2.93 5.65
CA ILE A 132 -2.60 -3.56 4.57
C ILE A 132 -3.10 -4.98 4.36
N LYS A 133 -3.71 -5.27 3.22
CA LYS A 133 -3.97 -6.65 2.75
C LYS A 133 -2.65 -7.27 2.29
N ILE A 134 -2.15 -8.23 3.06
CA ILE A 134 -0.83 -8.83 2.82
C ILE A 134 -0.85 -9.58 1.49
N GLU A 135 0.11 -9.30 0.62
CA GLU A 135 0.46 -10.12 -0.54
C GLU A 135 1.66 -11.02 -0.18
N LYS A 136 2.64 -10.42 0.51
CA LYS A 136 3.84 -11.11 0.95
C LYS A 136 4.37 -10.50 2.24
N MET A 137 4.75 -11.37 3.17
CA MET A 137 5.45 -11.02 4.40
C MET A 137 6.76 -11.81 4.45
N THR A 138 7.83 -11.18 4.92
CA THR A 138 9.13 -11.84 5.16
C THR A 138 9.70 -11.43 6.50
N VAL A 139 10.22 -12.40 7.26
CA VAL A 139 10.95 -12.11 8.50
C VAL A 139 12.28 -11.46 8.18
N LEU A 140 12.55 -10.32 8.81
CA LEU A 140 13.85 -9.66 8.78
C LEU A 140 14.74 -10.26 9.87
N ARG A 141 15.94 -10.69 9.50
CA ARG A 141 16.82 -11.45 10.41
C ARG A 141 17.90 -10.59 11.05
N SER A 142 17.96 -9.30 10.71
CA SER A 142 18.91 -8.36 11.29
C SER A 142 18.37 -6.92 11.30
N THR A 143 18.81 -6.13 12.28
CA THR A 143 18.54 -4.68 12.32
C THR A 143 19.09 -3.97 11.08
N ASN A 144 20.14 -4.48 10.45
CA ASN A 144 20.67 -3.91 9.22
C ASN A 144 19.66 -4.02 8.06
N GLU A 145 18.94 -5.15 7.94
CA GLU A 145 17.88 -5.30 6.93
C GLU A 145 16.73 -4.31 7.16
N GLU A 146 16.32 -4.11 8.42
CA GLU A 146 15.31 -3.14 8.81
C GLU A 146 15.72 -1.71 8.43
N VAL A 147 16.94 -1.30 8.80
CA VAL A 147 17.48 0.04 8.49
C VAL A 147 17.53 0.29 6.97
N VAL A 148 17.91 -0.70 6.18
CA VAL A 148 17.90 -0.59 4.70
C VAL A 148 16.50 -0.30 4.15
N LEU A 149 15.45 -0.83 4.77
CA LEU A 149 14.07 -0.56 4.36
C LEU A 149 13.60 0.82 4.81
N TRP A 150 14.02 1.27 6.00
CA TRP A 150 13.77 2.64 6.45
C TRP A 150 14.43 3.69 5.57
N GLU A 151 15.66 3.44 5.11
CA GLU A 151 16.35 4.31 4.15
C GLU A 151 15.59 4.41 2.83
N LYS A 152 15.07 3.28 2.33
CA LYS A 152 14.24 3.27 1.11
C LYS A 152 12.95 4.06 1.29
N ALA A 153 12.27 3.93 2.41
CA ALA A 153 11.07 4.73 2.71
C ALA A 153 11.40 6.23 2.78
N ARG A 154 12.50 6.59 3.46
CA ARG A 154 12.97 7.99 3.55
C ARG A 154 13.29 8.58 2.18
N GLN A 155 14.06 7.85 1.35
CA GLN A 155 14.41 8.29 0.00
C GLN A 155 13.16 8.43 -0.87
N PHE A 156 12.29 7.42 -0.86
CA PHE A 156 11.05 7.45 -1.63
C PHE A 156 10.14 8.61 -1.22
N ARG A 157 10.06 8.94 0.07
CA ARG A 157 9.30 10.09 0.54
C ARG A 157 9.79 11.39 -0.12
N GLY A 158 11.09 11.66 -0.01
CA GLY A 158 11.68 12.89 -0.58
C GLY A 158 11.67 12.91 -2.12
N ASP A 159 11.88 11.76 -2.76
CA ASP A 159 12.03 11.67 -4.21
C ASP A 159 10.72 11.61 -4.97
N VAL A 160 9.67 11.05 -4.35
CA VAL A 160 8.39 10.74 -5.00
C VAL A 160 7.21 11.27 -4.19
N LEU A 161 7.03 10.81 -2.95
CA LEU A 161 5.78 11.02 -2.19
C LEU A 161 5.46 12.49 -1.91
N ASP A 162 6.50 13.28 -1.63
CA ASP A 162 6.37 14.70 -1.31
C ASP A 162 6.46 15.61 -2.56
N LYS A 163 6.49 15.03 -3.77
CA LYS A 163 6.48 15.79 -5.03
C LYS A 163 5.12 15.70 -5.72
N PRO A 164 4.63 16.82 -6.29
CA PRO A 164 3.40 16.80 -7.08
C PRO A 164 3.56 15.93 -8.32
N TRP A 165 2.56 15.10 -8.62
CA TRP A 165 2.54 14.33 -9.86
C TRP A 165 2.05 15.22 -11.01
N LYS A 166 2.86 15.37 -12.06
CA LYS A 166 2.55 16.27 -13.17
C LYS A 166 2.50 15.50 -14.48
N LEU A 167 1.37 15.61 -15.17
CA LEU A 167 1.19 15.13 -16.54
C LEU A 167 0.99 16.32 -17.47
N THR A 168 1.59 16.24 -18.64
CA THR A 168 1.38 17.21 -19.70
C THR A 168 -0.01 17.03 -20.32
N ALA A 169 -0.57 18.12 -20.87
CA ALA A 169 -1.82 18.06 -21.62
C ALA A 169 -1.75 17.10 -22.83
N ARG A 170 -0.55 16.79 -23.33
CA ARG A 170 -0.34 15.81 -24.40
C ARG A 170 -0.48 14.38 -23.86
N GLU A 171 0.10 14.08 -22.70
CA GLU A 171 -0.03 12.76 -22.06
C GLU A 171 -1.49 12.46 -21.72
N ILE A 172 -2.20 13.42 -21.11
CA ILE A 172 -3.61 13.25 -20.75
C ILE A 172 -4.45 12.96 -22.01
N ARG A 173 -4.25 13.72 -23.08
CA ARG A 173 -4.94 13.50 -24.37
C ARG A 173 -4.61 12.16 -25.00
N ARG A 174 -3.37 11.68 -24.85
CA ARG A 174 -2.96 10.35 -25.35
C ARG A 174 -3.66 9.26 -24.56
N CYS A 175 -3.59 9.29 -23.23
CA CYS A 175 -4.21 8.27 -22.37
C CYS A 175 -5.73 8.20 -22.57
N ARG A 176 -6.39 9.36 -22.76
CA ARG A 176 -7.82 9.40 -23.09
C ARG A 176 -8.15 8.65 -24.38
N LYS A 177 -7.42 8.94 -25.47
CA LYS A 177 -7.62 8.26 -26.77
C LYS A 177 -7.31 6.76 -26.70
N GLU A 178 -6.37 6.34 -25.86
CA GLU A 178 -6.04 4.94 -25.66
C GLU A 178 -7.15 4.21 -24.89
N ALA A 179 -7.75 4.83 -23.87
CA ALA A 179 -8.89 4.29 -23.14
C ALA A 179 -10.14 4.16 -24.02
N GLU A 180 -10.49 5.20 -24.78
CA GLU A 180 -11.63 5.20 -25.72
C GLU A 180 -11.51 4.16 -26.85
N ARG A 181 -10.32 3.58 -27.09
CA ARG A 181 -10.10 2.50 -28.07
C ARG A 181 -10.20 1.10 -27.47
N GLN A 182 -10.10 0.99 -26.15
CA GLN A 182 -10.17 -0.28 -25.42
C GLN A 182 -11.59 -0.58 -24.92
N GLU A 183 -12.48 0.41 -24.97
CA GLU A 183 -13.95 0.27 -24.84
C GLU A 183 -14.58 -0.18 -26.16
#